data_AF-A0A925U5K2-F1
#
_entry.id   AF-A0A925U5K2-F1
#
_cell.length_a   1.000
_cell.length_b   1.000
_cell.length_c   1.000
_cell.angle_alpha   90.00
_cell.angle_beta   90.00
_cell.angle_gamma   90.00
#
_symmetry.space_group_name_H-M   'P 1'
#
loop_
_entity.id
_entity.type
_entity.pdbx_description
1 polymer ?
#
loop_
_entity_poly.entity_id
_entity_poly.type
_entity_poly.pdbx_seq_one_letter_code
_entity_poly.pdbx_strand_id
1 'polypeptide(L)'
;MLPQINEKSDLVIASFVPALLRKQFKTTPSRKPKSELIGDHAALLWIDICSFSPLSNRLLLDQVKGVEQLSRILQNHYDYVLNLFIKFGGEPMVFAGDGVLAAWNCTFDELPVVSLNAIACGQEILTNKGALDDLGNPLSLHVVTACGSCQLLELGGPDKRWLYTVLGEALNDLRHTCKNREPGKVLLSPEILKTLNGNVKYVPAAYNSGVLDDRIDNLPVSRERDFFLSPAAISTLKFYLPNPLSYYLDFDQLKWIDELRPVTIVFTQLHSAFPNSNVATELLQNAVKIITPIVIKHDGILNQVWLDEKAANILIIYGPPPSAHKDNPIRGLLTAIDIKEVLSRAGFINSVGVTTGKAFCGLLGNDILRQYTVIGDVVNLGARLAQLQFQQVCCDETTMKASRYEFNFSQPKKVLIKGSAAKESIWEVESGAVKEEHQFLEMEVIGRKNELALFQACFSRALSGERVSLIVEGESGIGKSKLLAHFQHHIQSGRNRVLTGSGDPVEHEIPYSSWRAIFSKLIGLDIETDQHAKQNIIANFLGDELADLASLLNVVFAFDFPESETVKSFSVQQRFTETKKLLVNLISLAAD
;
A
#
# COMPACT_ATOMS: atom_id res chain seq x y z
N MET A 1 32.12 29.74 -5.96
CA MET A 1 32.07 28.30 -5.63
C MET A 1 30.64 27.83 -5.81
N LEU A 2 30.37 27.19 -6.95
CA LEU A 2 29.12 26.44 -7.14
C LEU A 2 29.24 25.16 -6.31
N PRO A 3 28.24 24.79 -5.49
CA PRO A 3 28.27 23.49 -4.83
C PRO A 3 28.21 22.42 -5.92
N GLN A 4 29.16 21.49 -5.90
CA GLN A 4 29.12 20.27 -6.70
C GLN A 4 27.89 19.47 -6.29
N ILE A 5 26.86 19.50 -7.13
CA ILE A 5 25.65 18.68 -7.00
C ILE A 5 25.98 17.31 -7.62
N ASN A 6 25.57 16.26 -6.94
CA ASN A 6 25.96 14.88 -7.21
C ASN A 6 25.15 14.34 -8.42
N GLU A 7 25.64 14.55 -9.66
CA GLU A 7 24.92 14.27 -10.92
C GLU A 7 24.25 12.87 -10.97
N LYS A 8 24.81 11.87 -10.27
CA LYS A 8 24.25 10.51 -10.23
C LYS A 8 22.97 10.38 -9.41
N SER A 9 22.82 11.06 -8.27
CA SER A 9 21.61 10.96 -7.44
C SER A 9 20.41 11.63 -8.09
N ASP A 10 20.65 12.71 -8.83
CA ASP A 10 19.59 13.46 -9.51
C ASP A 10 18.98 12.64 -10.65
N LEU A 11 19.80 11.87 -11.38
CA LEU A 11 19.33 10.92 -12.40
C LEU A 11 18.51 9.78 -11.78
N VAL A 12 18.87 9.28 -10.60
CA VAL A 12 18.05 8.29 -9.87
C VAL A 12 16.68 8.88 -9.57
N ILE A 13 16.62 10.07 -8.95
CA ILE A 13 15.36 10.70 -8.58
C ILE A 13 14.49 10.93 -9.83
N ALA A 14 15.08 11.47 -10.88
CA ALA A 14 14.38 11.69 -12.14
C ALA A 14 13.84 10.39 -12.74
N SER A 15 14.52 9.26 -12.58
CA SER A 15 14.08 7.99 -13.15
C SER A 15 12.76 7.46 -12.56
N PHE A 16 12.33 7.88 -11.37
CA PHE A 16 11.03 7.47 -10.81
C PHE A 16 9.82 8.23 -11.38
N VAL A 17 10.09 9.24 -12.22
CA VAL A 17 9.09 10.16 -12.74
C VAL A 17 9.05 10.08 -14.27
N PRO A 18 7.89 9.82 -14.90
CA PRO A 18 7.78 9.70 -16.34
C PRO A 18 8.19 10.98 -17.06
N ALA A 19 8.75 10.83 -18.27
CA ALA A 19 9.28 11.95 -19.05
C ALA A 19 8.25 13.07 -19.27
N LEU A 20 6.99 12.72 -19.52
CA LEU A 20 5.89 13.67 -19.69
C LEU A 20 5.75 14.62 -18.49
N LEU A 21 5.87 14.10 -17.27
CA LEU A 21 5.77 14.89 -16.04
C LEU A 21 7.08 15.65 -15.78
N ARG A 22 8.26 15.05 -16.03
CA ARG A 22 9.55 15.74 -15.92
C ARG A 22 9.62 17.00 -16.79
N LYS A 23 9.06 16.96 -18.01
CA LYS A 23 9.01 18.12 -18.92
C LYS A 23 8.29 19.31 -18.28
N GLN A 24 7.24 19.10 -17.49
CA GLN A 24 6.54 20.19 -16.78
C GLN A 24 7.47 20.91 -15.79
N PHE A 25 8.29 20.16 -15.05
CA PHE A 25 9.27 20.72 -14.12
C PHE A 25 10.50 21.30 -14.82
N LYS A 26 10.83 20.85 -16.03
CA LYS A 26 11.85 21.49 -16.87
C LYS A 26 11.38 22.87 -17.33
N THR A 27 10.15 22.97 -17.84
CA THR A 27 9.55 24.23 -18.32
C THR A 27 9.25 25.19 -17.17
N THR A 28 8.84 24.69 -16.01
CA THR A 28 8.55 25.51 -14.83
C THR A 28 9.14 24.87 -13.57
N PRO A 29 10.42 25.14 -13.25
CA PRO A 29 11.11 24.53 -12.11
C PRO A 29 10.47 24.76 -10.73
N SER A 30 9.75 25.86 -10.56
CA SER A 30 9.03 26.22 -9.33
C SER A 30 7.61 25.64 -9.24
N ARG A 31 7.19 24.86 -10.25
CA ARG A 31 5.88 24.20 -10.27
C ARG A 31 5.72 23.36 -9.02
N LYS A 32 4.57 23.51 -8.35
CA LYS A 32 4.17 22.59 -7.28
C LYS A 32 3.30 21.49 -7.88
N PRO A 33 3.47 20.22 -7.45
CA PRO A 33 2.56 19.15 -7.82
C PRO A 33 1.12 19.52 -7.44
N LYS A 34 0.18 19.19 -8.32
CA LYS A 34 -1.25 19.39 -8.12
C LYS A 34 -2.01 18.33 -8.91
N SER A 35 -3.22 17.99 -8.47
CA SER A 35 -4.08 17.03 -9.16
C SER A 35 -4.58 17.60 -10.48
N GLU A 36 -3.80 17.43 -11.54
CA GLU A 36 -4.04 17.96 -12.88
C GLU A 36 -3.75 16.89 -13.93
N LEU A 37 -4.50 16.95 -15.03
CA LEU A 37 -4.31 16.12 -16.22
C LEU A 37 -3.23 16.73 -17.11
N ILE A 38 -2.26 15.92 -17.51
CA ILE A 38 -1.15 16.30 -18.38
C ILE A 38 -1.16 15.44 -19.63
N GLY A 39 -1.13 16.09 -20.80
CA GLY A 39 -1.23 15.42 -22.10
C GLY A 39 -2.61 15.57 -22.72
N ASP A 40 -2.75 15.01 -23.92
CA ASP A 40 -3.96 15.11 -24.74
C ASP A 40 -4.25 13.76 -25.42
N HIS A 41 -3.52 13.44 -26.49
CA HIS A 41 -3.59 12.17 -27.21
C HIS A 41 -2.28 11.39 -27.13
N ALA A 42 -2.36 10.06 -27.27
CA ALA A 42 -1.18 9.24 -27.44
C ALA A 42 -1.49 7.96 -28.22
N ALA A 43 -0.47 7.44 -28.91
CA ALA A 43 -0.37 6.02 -29.22
C ALA A 43 0.28 5.28 -28.04
N LEU A 44 -0.29 4.15 -27.65
CA LEU A 44 0.11 3.32 -26.53
C LEU A 44 0.72 2.01 -27.04
N LEU A 45 1.74 1.55 -26.32
CA LEU A 45 2.31 0.21 -26.50
C LEU A 45 2.39 -0.46 -25.13
N TRP A 46 1.67 -1.56 -24.98
CA TRP A 46 1.70 -2.43 -23.81
C TRP A 46 2.49 -3.68 -24.11
N ILE A 47 3.36 -4.06 -23.17
CA ILE A 47 4.16 -5.28 -23.27
C ILE A 47 4.13 -6.00 -21.94
N ASP A 48 3.62 -7.23 -21.92
CA ASP A 48 3.68 -8.13 -20.76
C ASP A 48 4.35 -9.47 -21.10
N ILE A 49 4.91 -10.11 -20.06
CA ILE A 49 5.61 -11.38 -20.20
C ILE A 49 4.57 -12.51 -20.12
N CYS A 50 4.46 -13.29 -21.19
CA CYS A 50 3.56 -14.42 -21.20
C CYS A 50 3.99 -15.47 -20.16
N SER A 51 3.04 -15.97 -19.37
CA SER A 51 3.29 -16.98 -18.33
C SER A 51 4.35 -16.55 -17.29
N PHE A 52 4.40 -15.26 -16.96
CA PHE A 52 5.31 -14.75 -15.95
C PHE A 52 5.07 -15.31 -14.54
N SER A 53 3.82 -15.43 -14.08
CA SER A 53 3.55 -15.93 -12.72
C SER A 53 4.09 -17.35 -12.50
N PRO A 54 3.89 -18.34 -13.41
CA PRO A 54 4.56 -19.63 -13.32
C PRO A 54 6.09 -19.55 -13.23
N LEU A 55 6.72 -18.66 -14.02
CA LEU A 55 8.17 -18.44 -14.01
C LEU A 55 8.63 -17.89 -12.66
N SER A 56 8.04 -16.79 -12.20
CA SER A 56 8.43 -16.13 -10.96
C SER A 56 8.17 -17.02 -9.75
N ASN A 57 7.02 -17.70 -9.67
CA ASN A 57 6.70 -18.62 -8.57
C ASN A 57 7.70 -19.77 -8.47
N ARG A 58 8.11 -20.33 -9.61
CA ARG A 58 9.11 -21.41 -9.64
C ARG A 58 10.48 -20.92 -9.16
N LEU A 59 10.92 -19.75 -9.63
CA LEU A 59 12.20 -19.18 -9.22
C LEU A 59 12.21 -18.83 -7.72
N LEU A 60 11.14 -18.22 -7.22
CA LEU A 60 11.03 -17.79 -5.82
C LEU A 60 10.93 -18.94 -4.79
N LEU A 61 10.93 -20.21 -5.23
CA LEU A 61 11.15 -21.35 -4.34
C LEU A 61 12.57 -21.35 -3.74
N ASP A 62 13.57 -20.89 -4.49
CA ASP A 62 14.94 -20.67 -4.00
C ASP A 62 15.10 -19.20 -3.56
N GLN A 63 15.26 -19.00 -2.26
CA GLN A 63 15.25 -17.65 -1.65
C GLN A 63 16.47 -16.79 -2.02
N VAL A 64 17.54 -17.41 -2.52
CA VAL A 64 18.77 -16.67 -2.86
C VAL A 64 18.97 -16.68 -4.36
N LYS A 65 19.17 -17.86 -4.96
CA LYS A 65 19.47 -17.95 -6.39
C LYS A 65 18.27 -17.57 -7.24
N GLY A 66 17.06 -17.89 -6.78
CA GLY A 66 15.83 -17.59 -7.48
C GLY A 66 15.55 -16.10 -7.59
N VAL A 67 15.81 -15.36 -6.51
CA VAL A 67 15.68 -13.89 -6.46
C VAL A 67 16.67 -13.25 -7.42
N GLU A 68 17.94 -13.64 -7.36
CA GLU A 68 18.99 -13.11 -8.25
C GLU A 68 18.68 -13.40 -9.72
N GLN A 69 18.22 -14.62 -10.03
CA GLN A 69 17.82 -14.98 -11.38
C GLN A 69 16.62 -14.17 -11.87
N LEU A 70 15.59 -14.00 -11.04
CA LEU A 70 14.40 -13.22 -11.38
C LEU A 70 14.75 -11.75 -11.62
N SER A 71 15.52 -11.14 -10.72
CA SER A 71 16.02 -9.76 -10.88
C SER A 71 16.78 -9.61 -12.19
N ARG A 72 17.70 -10.53 -12.51
CA ARG A 72 18.48 -10.48 -13.75
C ARG A 72 17.60 -10.60 -15.00
N ILE A 73 16.61 -11.48 -15.00
CA ILE A 73 15.67 -11.64 -16.12
C ILE A 73 14.86 -10.36 -16.33
N LEU A 74 14.28 -9.81 -15.27
CA LEU A 74 13.48 -8.58 -15.31
C LEU A 74 14.34 -7.38 -15.73
N GLN A 75 15.54 -7.24 -15.18
CA GLN A 75 16.47 -6.18 -15.53
C GLN A 75 16.82 -6.23 -17.02
N ASN A 76 17.26 -7.39 -17.53
CA ASN A 76 17.58 -7.55 -18.95
C ASN A 76 16.37 -7.26 -19.86
N HIS A 77 15.17 -7.72 -19.45
CA HIS A 77 13.94 -7.48 -20.20
C HIS A 77 13.59 -6.00 -20.27
N TYR A 78 13.53 -5.31 -19.13
CA TYR A 78 13.18 -3.89 -19.12
C TYR A 78 14.28 -3.01 -19.68
N ASP A 79 15.55 -3.33 -19.48
CA ASP A 79 16.66 -2.62 -20.15
C ASP A 79 16.50 -2.65 -21.67
N TYR A 80 16.17 -3.82 -22.22
CA TYR A 80 15.95 -3.99 -23.64
C TYR A 80 14.72 -3.21 -24.14
N VAL A 81 13.57 -3.38 -23.49
CA VAL A 81 12.30 -2.77 -23.92
C VAL A 81 12.31 -1.24 -23.77
N LEU A 82 12.78 -0.71 -22.64
CA LEU A 82 12.80 0.74 -22.39
C LEU A 82 13.72 1.47 -23.37
N ASN A 83 14.86 0.89 -23.74
CA ASN A 83 15.75 1.49 -24.73
C ASN A 83 15.11 1.51 -26.13
N LEU A 84 14.34 0.48 -26.49
CA LEU A 84 13.60 0.45 -27.75
C LEU A 84 12.44 1.46 -27.76
N PHE A 85 11.72 1.63 -26.65
CA PHE A 85 10.72 2.71 -26.54
C PHE A 85 11.34 4.07 -26.88
N ILE A 86 12.48 4.40 -26.25
CA ILE A 86 13.16 5.67 -26.53
C ILE A 86 13.68 5.75 -27.96
N LYS A 87 14.27 4.67 -28.49
CA LYS A 87 14.79 4.60 -29.88
C LYS A 87 13.71 4.93 -30.92
N PHE A 88 12.46 4.55 -30.66
CA PHE A 88 11.32 4.81 -31.54
C PHE A 88 10.53 6.07 -31.16
N GLY A 89 11.02 6.87 -30.21
CA GLY A 89 10.41 8.15 -29.79
C GLY A 89 9.27 8.02 -28.77
N GLY A 90 9.08 6.85 -28.18
CA GLY A 90 8.11 6.58 -27.12
C GLY A 90 8.66 6.92 -25.74
N GLU A 91 7.76 7.15 -24.80
CA GLU A 91 8.10 7.45 -23.41
C GLU A 91 7.50 6.37 -22.49
N PRO A 92 8.32 5.66 -21.69
CA PRO A 92 7.80 4.75 -20.69
C PRO A 92 6.98 5.52 -19.64
N MET A 93 5.80 4.99 -19.32
CA MET A 93 4.82 5.65 -18.45
C MET A 93 4.74 4.98 -17.08
N VAL A 94 4.48 3.68 -17.03
CA VAL A 94 4.24 2.96 -15.77
C VAL A 94 4.47 1.46 -15.93
N PHE A 95 4.89 0.80 -14.87
CA PHE A 95 4.86 -0.66 -14.75
C PHE A 95 3.58 -1.09 -14.03
N ALA A 96 2.88 -2.09 -14.56
CA ALA A 96 1.72 -2.68 -13.91
C ALA A 96 1.86 -4.21 -13.92
N GLY A 97 2.05 -4.78 -12.72
CA GLY A 97 2.44 -6.18 -12.59
C GLY A 97 3.80 -6.43 -13.23
N ASP A 98 3.82 -7.34 -14.20
CA ASP A 98 4.99 -7.72 -15.00
C ASP A 98 5.06 -7.02 -16.36
N GLY A 99 4.06 -6.20 -16.69
CA GLY A 99 4.03 -5.44 -17.93
C GLY A 99 4.48 -3.99 -17.79
N VAL A 100 4.81 -3.39 -18.93
CA VAL A 100 5.19 -1.98 -19.05
C VAL A 100 4.37 -1.29 -20.12
N LEU A 101 3.91 -0.08 -19.81
CA LEU A 101 3.20 0.79 -20.74
C LEU A 101 4.12 1.91 -21.22
N ALA A 102 4.19 2.13 -22.53
CA ALA A 102 4.75 3.33 -23.14
C ALA A 102 3.71 4.14 -23.89
N ALA A 103 3.96 5.44 -24.00
CA ALA A 103 3.12 6.38 -24.72
C ALA A 103 3.95 7.24 -25.68
N TRP A 104 3.43 7.43 -26.89
CA TRP A 104 3.87 8.45 -27.83
C TRP A 104 2.89 9.62 -27.77
N ASN A 105 3.10 10.50 -26.78
CA ASN A 105 2.27 11.69 -26.60
C ASN A 105 2.32 12.60 -27.83
N CYS A 106 1.16 13.07 -28.27
CA CYS A 106 0.96 13.82 -29.50
C CYS A 106 -0.32 14.68 -29.46
N THR A 107 -0.53 15.49 -30.49
CA THR A 107 -1.85 16.09 -30.78
C THR A 107 -2.72 15.10 -31.58
N PHE A 108 -4.02 15.38 -31.72
CA PHE A 108 -4.94 14.54 -32.49
C PHE A 108 -4.47 14.33 -33.95
N ASP A 109 -3.96 15.36 -34.61
CA ASP A 109 -3.54 15.30 -36.02
C ASP A 109 -2.29 14.43 -36.23
N GLU A 110 -1.45 14.30 -35.21
CA GLU A 110 -0.22 13.50 -35.23
C GLU A 110 -0.49 12.01 -34.91
N LEU A 111 -1.68 11.68 -34.42
CA LEU A 111 -2.04 10.34 -33.93
C LEU A 111 -1.75 9.21 -34.92
N PRO A 112 -2.02 9.34 -36.24
CA PRO A 112 -1.68 8.30 -37.21
C PRO A 112 -0.18 8.02 -37.29
N VAL A 113 0.65 9.07 -37.32
CA VAL A 113 2.11 8.94 -37.46
C VAL A 113 2.71 8.30 -36.22
N VAL A 114 2.30 8.75 -35.03
CA VAL A 114 2.82 8.16 -33.78
C VAL A 114 2.31 6.75 -33.52
N SER A 115 1.13 6.39 -34.05
CA SER A 115 0.62 5.02 -34.01
C SER A 115 1.52 4.07 -34.80
N LEU A 116 2.00 4.48 -35.98
CA LEU A 116 2.99 3.71 -36.73
C LEU A 116 4.30 3.53 -35.95
N ASN A 117 4.75 4.56 -35.21
CA ASN A 117 5.96 4.47 -34.36
C ASN A 117 5.80 3.43 -33.25
N ALA A 118 4.65 3.42 -32.58
CA ALA A 118 4.33 2.43 -31.54
C ALA A 118 4.28 1.01 -32.12
N ILE A 119 3.65 0.82 -33.29
CA ILE A 119 3.57 -0.47 -33.98
C ILE A 119 4.96 -0.97 -34.39
N ALA A 120 5.77 -0.12 -35.02
CA ALA A 120 7.13 -0.47 -35.44
C ALA A 120 8.02 -0.82 -34.24
N CYS A 121 7.87 -0.11 -33.12
CA CYS A 121 8.55 -0.42 -31.87
C CYS A 121 8.18 -1.82 -31.35
N GLY A 122 6.88 -2.14 -31.31
CA GLY A 122 6.39 -3.47 -30.93
C GLY A 122 6.91 -4.58 -31.85
N GLN A 123 6.98 -4.31 -33.16
CA GLN A 123 7.52 -5.25 -34.14
C GLN A 123 9.01 -5.51 -33.95
N GLU A 124 9.80 -4.47 -33.69
CA GLU A 124 11.25 -4.58 -33.42
C GLU A 124 11.54 -5.40 -32.16
N ILE A 125 10.75 -5.19 -31.10
CA ILE A 125 10.86 -5.91 -29.82
C ILE A 125 10.65 -7.42 -30.03
N LEU A 126 9.67 -7.81 -30.84
CA LEU A 126 9.39 -9.21 -31.13
C LEU A 126 10.39 -9.85 -32.10
N THR A 127 10.97 -9.07 -33.01
CA THR A 127 11.90 -9.56 -34.04
C THR A 127 13.26 -9.92 -33.45
N ASN A 128 13.82 -9.05 -32.61
CA ASN A 128 15.19 -9.20 -32.10
C ASN A 128 15.28 -10.05 -30.82
N LYS A 129 14.14 -10.46 -30.22
CA LYS A 129 14.06 -11.43 -29.11
C LYS A 129 15.07 -11.16 -27.98
N GLY A 130 14.96 -9.98 -27.36
CA GLY A 130 15.99 -9.45 -26.45
C GLY A 130 16.33 -10.31 -25.23
N ALA A 131 15.38 -10.50 -24.31
CA ALA A 131 15.64 -11.13 -23.02
C ALA A 131 15.31 -12.63 -23.00
N LEU A 132 16.10 -13.38 -22.23
CA LEU A 132 15.98 -14.82 -22.05
C LEU A 132 15.41 -15.17 -20.67
N ASP A 133 14.74 -16.30 -20.57
CA ASP A 133 14.34 -16.93 -19.31
C ASP A 133 15.54 -17.62 -18.60
N ASP A 134 15.27 -18.25 -17.47
CA ASP A 134 16.27 -18.98 -16.69
C ASP A 134 16.79 -20.26 -17.39
N LEU A 135 16.11 -20.74 -18.43
CA LEU A 135 16.49 -21.87 -19.25
C LEU A 135 17.22 -21.45 -20.54
N GLY A 136 17.39 -20.13 -20.76
CA GLY A 136 18.05 -19.58 -21.94
C GLY A 136 17.13 -19.45 -23.17
N ASN A 137 15.82 -19.64 -23.02
CA ASN A 137 14.86 -19.42 -24.11
C ASN A 137 14.43 -17.96 -24.16
N PRO A 138 14.15 -17.40 -25.36
CA PRO A 138 13.56 -16.06 -25.46
C PRO A 138 12.25 -15.95 -24.69
N LEU A 139 12.08 -14.87 -23.93
CA LEU A 139 10.81 -14.57 -23.29
C LEU A 139 9.70 -14.43 -24.33
N SER A 140 8.59 -15.13 -24.10
CA SER A 140 7.39 -14.96 -24.89
C SER A 140 6.68 -13.69 -24.42
N LEU A 141 6.44 -12.76 -25.34
CA LEU A 141 5.86 -11.45 -25.04
C LEU A 141 4.48 -11.31 -25.68
N HIS A 142 3.61 -10.62 -24.98
CA HIS A 142 2.33 -10.18 -25.49
C HIS A 142 2.39 -8.67 -25.70
N VAL A 143 2.15 -8.25 -26.95
CA VAL A 143 2.41 -6.88 -27.41
C VAL A 143 1.13 -6.30 -28.00
N VAL A 144 0.62 -5.23 -27.40
CA VAL A 144 -0.66 -4.62 -27.76
C VAL A 144 -0.49 -3.13 -27.98
N THR A 145 -1.03 -2.64 -29.10
CA THR A 145 -1.07 -1.22 -29.43
C THR A 145 -2.48 -0.67 -29.34
N ALA A 146 -2.61 0.56 -28.84
CA ALA A 146 -3.86 1.30 -28.81
C ALA A 146 -3.61 2.79 -29.07
N CYS A 147 -4.64 3.57 -29.35
CA CYS A 147 -4.50 5.02 -29.48
C CYS A 147 -5.77 5.76 -29.06
N GLY A 148 -5.65 7.04 -28.76
CA GLY A 148 -6.77 7.92 -28.42
C GLY A 148 -6.38 8.95 -27.38
N SER A 149 -7.37 9.50 -26.68
CA SER A 149 -7.12 10.38 -25.54
C SER A 149 -6.36 9.63 -24.44
N CYS A 150 -5.29 10.24 -23.95
CA CYS A 150 -4.43 9.66 -22.92
C CYS A 150 -3.71 10.76 -22.15
N GLN A 151 -3.91 10.79 -20.84
CA GLN A 151 -3.41 11.84 -19.96
C GLN A 151 -2.82 11.23 -18.69
N LEU A 152 -1.73 11.82 -18.21
CA LEU A 152 -1.16 11.50 -16.91
C LEU A 152 -1.84 12.35 -15.84
N LEU A 153 -2.28 11.71 -14.77
CA LEU A 153 -2.88 12.36 -13.61
C LEU A 153 -1.93 12.24 -12.41
N GLU A 154 -1.62 13.36 -11.78
CA GLU A 154 -0.94 13.39 -10.49
C GLU A 154 -1.95 13.23 -9.33
N LEU A 155 -1.60 12.44 -8.32
CA LEU A 155 -2.43 12.15 -7.16
C LEU A 155 -1.65 12.44 -5.87
N GLY A 156 -2.16 13.31 -5.02
CA GLY A 156 -1.46 13.75 -3.79
C GLY A 156 -2.17 13.37 -2.51
N GLY A 157 -1.43 12.85 -1.52
CA GLY A 157 -1.90 12.66 -0.15
C GLY A 157 -1.59 13.85 0.77
N PRO A 158 -2.17 13.92 1.98
CA PRO A 158 -1.83 14.92 3.00
C PRO A 158 -0.39 14.78 3.54
N ASP A 159 0.28 13.66 3.28
CA ASP A 159 1.67 13.36 3.65
C ASP A 159 2.71 14.00 2.72
N LYS A 160 2.26 14.86 1.79
CA LYS A 160 3.06 15.55 0.77
C LYS A 160 3.70 14.63 -0.25
N ARG A 161 3.30 13.35 -0.31
CA ARG A 161 3.74 12.44 -1.36
C ARG A 161 2.79 12.44 -2.54
N TRP A 162 3.38 12.16 -3.68
CA TRP A 162 2.71 12.21 -4.96
C TRP A 162 2.88 10.90 -5.71
N LEU A 163 1.76 10.39 -6.19
CA LEU A 163 1.66 9.29 -7.12
C LEU A 163 1.24 9.84 -8.47
N TYR A 164 1.31 9.00 -9.48
CA TYR A 164 0.73 9.32 -10.77
C TYR A 164 0.03 8.08 -11.34
N THR A 165 -0.95 8.33 -12.19
CA THR A 165 -1.65 7.31 -12.95
C THR A 165 -1.95 7.79 -14.35
N VAL A 166 -2.43 6.90 -15.21
CA VAL A 166 -2.79 7.25 -16.59
C VAL A 166 -4.31 7.07 -16.76
N LEU A 167 -4.94 8.02 -17.44
CA LEU A 167 -6.37 8.07 -17.75
C LEU A 167 -6.56 8.30 -19.25
N GLY A 168 -7.75 7.97 -19.75
CA GLY A 168 -8.16 8.25 -21.13
C GLY A 168 -8.74 7.04 -21.85
N GLU A 169 -9.41 7.30 -22.98
CA GLU A 169 -10.10 6.27 -23.76
C GLU A 169 -9.14 5.27 -24.40
N ALA A 170 -7.91 5.70 -24.72
CA ALA A 170 -6.88 4.83 -25.25
C ALA A 170 -6.58 3.65 -24.32
N LEU A 171 -6.67 3.83 -22.99
CA LEU A 171 -6.50 2.75 -22.03
C LEU A 171 -7.66 1.76 -22.03
N ASN A 172 -8.89 2.23 -22.26
CA ASN A 172 -10.04 1.34 -22.33
C ASN A 172 -9.92 0.43 -23.56
N ASP A 173 -9.53 1.01 -24.69
CA ASP A 173 -9.31 0.28 -25.94
C ASP A 173 -8.13 -0.71 -25.82
N LEU A 174 -7.03 -0.27 -25.19
CA LEU A 174 -5.89 -1.12 -24.86
C LEU A 174 -6.31 -2.34 -24.04
N ARG A 175 -7.01 -2.11 -22.92
CA ARG A 175 -7.44 -3.18 -22.01
C ARG A 175 -8.37 -4.18 -22.71
N HIS A 176 -9.36 -3.68 -23.45
CA HIS A 176 -10.26 -4.52 -24.22
C HIS A 176 -9.50 -5.42 -25.20
N THR A 177 -8.49 -4.86 -25.87
CA THR A 177 -7.63 -5.58 -26.82
C THR A 177 -6.74 -6.62 -26.11
N CYS A 178 -6.25 -6.33 -24.89
CA CYS A 178 -5.46 -7.28 -24.08
C CYS A 178 -6.21 -8.57 -23.67
N LYS A 179 -7.53 -8.66 -23.89
CA LYS A 179 -8.27 -9.92 -23.74
C LYS A 179 -7.91 -10.94 -24.81
N ASN A 180 -7.52 -10.46 -26.00
CA ASN A 180 -6.93 -11.30 -27.01
C ASN A 180 -5.53 -11.71 -26.55
N ARG A 181 -5.20 -13.01 -26.56
CA ARG A 181 -3.89 -13.50 -26.14
C ARG A 181 -3.22 -14.20 -27.30
N GLU A 182 -2.50 -13.41 -28.11
CA GLU A 182 -1.70 -13.87 -29.25
C GLU A 182 -0.21 -13.59 -28.98
N PRO A 183 0.51 -14.50 -28.29
CA PRO A 183 1.92 -14.30 -27.97
C PRO A 183 2.80 -14.19 -29.22
N GLY A 184 3.80 -13.31 -29.18
CA GLY A 184 4.75 -13.14 -30.27
C GLY A 184 4.17 -12.44 -31.51
N LYS A 185 3.00 -11.81 -31.38
CA LYS A 185 2.35 -11.00 -32.42
C LYS A 185 2.12 -9.58 -31.90
N VAL A 186 2.10 -8.61 -32.82
CA VAL A 186 1.68 -7.23 -32.51
C VAL A 186 0.18 -7.13 -32.72
N LEU A 187 -0.56 -6.89 -31.64
CA LEU A 187 -2.00 -6.67 -31.69
C LEU A 187 -2.32 -5.18 -31.88
N LEU A 188 -3.24 -4.91 -32.78
CA LEU A 188 -3.76 -3.60 -33.13
C LEU A 188 -5.18 -3.47 -32.56
N SER A 189 -5.40 -2.47 -31.72
CA SER A 189 -6.73 -2.20 -31.18
C SER A 189 -7.70 -1.65 -32.25
N PRO A 190 -9.01 -1.72 -32.01
CA PRO A 190 -10.02 -1.11 -32.86
C PRO A 190 -9.71 0.35 -33.28
N GLU A 191 -9.31 1.23 -32.34
CA GLU A 191 -9.02 2.62 -32.73
C GLU A 191 -7.72 2.79 -33.49
N ILE A 192 -6.72 1.90 -33.32
CA ILE A 192 -5.55 1.90 -34.21
C ILE A 192 -5.98 1.60 -35.65
N LEU A 193 -6.80 0.57 -35.83
CA LEU A 193 -7.27 0.16 -37.17
C LEU A 193 -8.08 1.28 -37.85
N LYS A 194 -8.93 1.97 -37.10
CA LYS A 194 -9.72 3.11 -37.59
C LYS A 194 -8.83 4.31 -37.90
N THR A 195 -7.91 4.66 -37.00
CA THR A 195 -6.98 5.80 -37.17
C THR A 195 -6.10 5.64 -38.40
N LEU A 196 -5.62 4.42 -38.67
CA LEU A 196 -4.73 4.15 -39.79
C LEU A 196 -5.46 3.94 -41.12
N ASN A 197 -6.78 3.70 -41.11
CA ASN A 197 -7.66 3.66 -42.28
C ASN A 197 -7.10 2.89 -43.50
N GLY A 198 -6.55 1.69 -43.26
CA GLY A 198 -6.02 0.82 -44.32
C GLY A 198 -4.55 1.03 -44.70
N ASN A 199 -3.84 1.94 -44.04
CA ASN A 199 -2.40 2.16 -44.24
C ASN A 199 -1.50 1.04 -43.70
N VAL A 200 -2.08 0.03 -43.03
CA VAL A 200 -1.37 -1.13 -42.48
C VAL A 200 -2.15 -2.39 -42.79
N LYS A 201 -1.45 -3.43 -43.27
CA LYS A 201 -2.04 -4.76 -43.45
C LYS A 201 -2.16 -5.50 -42.13
N TYR A 202 -3.30 -6.14 -41.91
CA TYR A 202 -3.57 -6.92 -40.72
C TYR A 202 -4.53 -8.07 -41.00
N VAL A 203 -4.48 -9.09 -40.14
CA VAL A 203 -5.44 -10.19 -40.10
C VAL A 203 -6.44 -9.93 -38.97
N PRO A 204 -7.76 -9.93 -39.20
CA PRO A 204 -8.74 -9.77 -38.14
C PRO A 204 -8.60 -10.85 -37.05
N ALA A 205 -8.77 -10.45 -35.79
CA ALA A 205 -8.67 -11.32 -34.63
C ALA A 205 -9.81 -11.07 -33.62
N ALA A 206 -9.82 -11.81 -32.51
CA ALA A 206 -10.86 -11.69 -31.49
C ALA A 206 -10.97 -10.26 -30.92
N TYR A 207 -12.11 -9.93 -30.32
CA TYR A 207 -12.35 -8.62 -29.70
C TYR A 207 -12.23 -7.42 -30.66
N ASN A 208 -12.55 -7.62 -31.95
CA ASN A 208 -12.43 -6.61 -33.02
C ASN A 208 -11.01 -6.05 -33.18
N SER A 209 -10.01 -6.81 -32.72
CA SER A 209 -8.59 -6.46 -32.89
C SER A 209 -8.05 -6.96 -34.23
N GLY A 210 -6.84 -6.51 -34.59
CA GLY A 210 -6.10 -7.01 -35.74
C GLY A 210 -4.72 -7.51 -35.33
N VAL A 211 -4.23 -8.58 -35.95
CA VAL A 211 -2.83 -8.99 -35.88
C VAL A 211 -2.07 -8.35 -37.04
N LEU A 212 -1.00 -7.61 -36.73
CA LEU A 212 -0.15 -7.01 -37.76
C LEU A 212 0.36 -8.06 -38.76
N ASP A 213 0.14 -7.81 -40.04
CA ASP A 213 0.63 -8.62 -41.18
C ASP A 213 1.42 -7.75 -42.17
N ASP A 214 2.09 -6.74 -41.63
CA ASP A 214 2.87 -5.78 -42.39
C ASP A 214 4.24 -5.58 -41.75
N ARG A 215 5.19 -5.05 -42.54
CA ARG A 215 6.47 -4.59 -42.04
C ARG A 215 6.50 -3.07 -42.09
N ILE A 216 6.61 -2.44 -40.92
CA ILE A 216 6.68 -0.99 -40.82
C ILE A 216 8.14 -0.57 -40.88
N ASP A 217 8.61 -0.16 -42.06
CA ASP A 217 9.99 0.31 -42.29
C ASP A 217 10.09 1.84 -42.22
N ASN A 218 11.23 2.34 -41.70
CA ASN A 218 11.62 3.76 -41.64
C ASN A 218 10.62 4.72 -40.99
N LEU A 219 10.85 5.01 -39.71
CA LEU A 219 10.16 6.08 -39.01
C LEU A 219 11.15 7.08 -38.42
N PRO A 220 11.00 8.39 -38.68
CA PRO A 220 11.88 9.38 -38.10
C PRO A 220 11.43 9.68 -36.68
N VAL A 221 12.16 9.26 -35.65
CA VAL A 221 12.17 10.04 -34.41
C VAL A 221 13.48 9.87 -33.63
N SER A 222 14.19 10.97 -33.46
CA SER A 222 15.07 11.16 -32.30
C SER A 222 14.37 12.19 -31.40
N ARG A 223 13.88 11.77 -30.22
CA ARG A 223 13.56 12.71 -29.14
C ARG A 223 14.83 12.94 -28.34
N GLU A 224 15.22 14.19 -28.17
CA GLU A 224 16.38 14.53 -27.33
C GLU A 224 16.17 14.04 -25.89
N ARG A 225 17.15 13.28 -25.40
CA ARG A 225 17.25 12.83 -24.02
C ARG A 225 17.75 13.98 -23.14
N ASP A 226 16.95 15.01 -22.98
CA ASP A 226 17.34 16.15 -22.16
C ASP A 226 16.94 15.92 -20.70
N PHE A 227 17.85 15.30 -19.94
CA PHE A 227 17.65 14.95 -18.51
C PHE A 227 18.07 16.05 -17.54
N PHE A 228 18.59 17.18 -18.02
CA PHE A 228 19.03 18.26 -17.15
C PHE A 228 17.82 18.97 -16.54
N LEU A 229 17.52 18.57 -15.30
CA LEU A 229 16.58 19.24 -14.42
C LEU A 229 17.34 20.15 -13.47
N SER A 230 16.77 21.31 -13.17
CA SER A 230 17.36 22.20 -12.17
C SER A 230 17.28 21.57 -10.76
N PRO A 231 18.14 21.99 -9.81
CA PRO A 231 18.07 21.50 -8.44
C PRO A 231 16.72 21.71 -7.75
N ALA A 232 16.00 22.78 -8.10
CA ALA A 232 14.65 23.06 -7.60
C ALA A 232 13.62 22.02 -8.10
N ALA A 233 13.71 21.64 -9.37
CA ALA A 233 12.88 20.58 -9.94
C ALA A 233 13.18 19.24 -9.25
N ILE A 234 14.47 18.86 -9.13
CA ILE A 234 14.88 17.62 -8.45
C ILE A 234 14.39 17.56 -7.00
N SER A 235 14.49 18.66 -6.25
CA SER A 235 13.98 18.75 -4.88
C SER A 235 12.49 18.42 -4.80
N THR A 236 11.72 18.84 -5.81
CA THR A 236 10.27 18.56 -5.90
C THR A 236 9.99 17.12 -6.33
N LEU A 237 10.80 16.55 -7.23
CA LEU A 237 10.62 15.16 -7.67
C LEU A 237 10.84 14.14 -6.55
N LYS A 238 11.54 14.49 -5.46
CA LYS A 238 11.69 13.63 -4.28
C LYS A 238 10.37 13.19 -3.67
N PHE A 239 9.30 13.98 -3.84
CA PHE A 239 7.98 13.63 -3.31
C PHE A 239 7.27 12.49 -4.07
N TYR A 240 7.81 12.07 -5.23
CA TYR A 240 7.31 10.91 -5.98
C TYR A 240 8.09 9.63 -5.70
N LEU A 241 9.14 9.70 -4.86
CA LEU A 241 9.93 8.52 -4.53
C LEU A 241 9.12 7.54 -3.68
N PRO A 242 9.12 6.24 -4.05
CA PRO A 242 8.58 5.21 -3.19
C PRO A 242 9.17 5.26 -1.79
N ASN A 243 8.30 5.02 -0.82
CA ASN A 243 8.63 5.11 0.60
C ASN A 243 9.85 4.29 1.03
N PRO A 244 10.03 3.03 0.53
CA PRO A 244 11.21 2.24 0.87
C PRO A 244 12.54 2.85 0.46
N LEU A 245 12.55 3.77 -0.52
CA LEU A 245 13.77 4.42 -1.00
C LEU A 245 14.24 5.57 -0.12
N SER A 246 13.45 6.00 0.86
CA SER A 246 13.86 7.02 1.83
C SER A 246 15.17 6.64 2.57
N TYR A 247 15.48 5.34 2.62
CA TYR A 247 16.70 4.80 3.23
C TYR A 247 17.83 4.46 2.24
N TYR A 248 17.58 4.56 0.92
CA TYR A 248 18.50 4.12 -0.14
C TYR A 248 18.60 5.20 -1.24
N LEU A 249 19.35 6.27 -0.98
CA LEU A 249 19.44 7.42 -1.91
C LEU A 249 20.72 7.44 -2.77
N ASP A 250 21.59 6.42 -2.66
CA ASP A 250 22.76 6.26 -3.52
C ASP A 250 22.70 4.95 -4.35
N PHE A 251 23.25 4.98 -5.56
CA PHE A 251 23.21 3.93 -6.57
C PHE A 251 23.75 2.58 -6.07
N ASP A 252 24.80 2.61 -5.26
CA ASP A 252 25.40 1.37 -4.73
C ASP A 252 24.53 0.69 -3.68
N GLN A 253 23.67 1.44 -2.99
CA GLN A 253 22.72 0.89 -2.03
C GLN A 253 21.49 0.31 -2.73
N LEU A 254 21.09 0.87 -3.88
CA LEU A 254 19.97 0.35 -4.68
C LEU A 254 20.22 -1.07 -5.22
N LYS A 255 21.47 -1.49 -5.37
CA LYS A 255 21.81 -2.87 -5.79
C LYS A 255 21.34 -3.94 -4.81
N TRP A 256 21.09 -3.56 -3.56
CA TRP A 256 20.72 -4.48 -2.48
C TRP A 256 19.24 -4.40 -2.10
N ILE A 257 18.44 -3.67 -2.89
CA ILE A 257 17.02 -3.47 -2.57
C ILE A 257 16.14 -4.67 -2.94
N ASP A 258 16.62 -5.47 -3.90
CA ASP A 258 15.95 -6.64 -4.42
C ASP A 258 16.06 -7.80 -3.43
N GLU A 259 14.93 -8.24 -2.90
CA GLU A 259 14.91 -9.32 -1.92
C GLU A 259 13.53 -9.99 -1.83
N LEU A 260 13.53 -11.22 -1.32
CA LEU A 260 12.32 -11.96 -1.02
C LEU A 260 11.90 -11.72 0.42
N ARG A 261 10.72 -11.13 0.62
CA ARG A 261 10.23 -10.77 1.96
C ARG A 261 8.83 -11.31 2.25
N PRO A 262 8.52 -11.60 3.52
CA PRO A 262 7.13 -11.71 3.94
C PRO A 262 6.46 -10.35 3.80
N VAL A 263 5.36 -10.31 3.06
CA VAL A 263 4.56 -9.11 2.84
C VAL A 263 3.10 -9.38 3.22
N THR A 264 2.41 -8.32 3.61
CA THR A 264 0.94 -8.29 3.61
C THR A 264 0.48 -7.27 2.59
N ILE A 265 -0.41 -7.69 1.69
CA ILE A 265 -0.96 -6.86 0.64
C ILE A 265 -2.39 -6.52 1.01
N VAL A 266 -2.70 -5.23 1.01
CA VAL A 266 -4.08 -4.72 1.10
C VAL A 266 -4.42 -4.15 -0.27
N PHE A 267 -5.29 -4.85 -0.98
CA PHE A 267 -5.69 -4.51 -2.34
C PHE A 267 -7.11 -3.98 -2.32
N THR A 268 -7.29 -2.70 -2.60
CA THR A 268 -8.61 -2.04 -2.58
C THR A 268 -9.06 -1.74 -4.01
N GLN A 269 -10.31 -2.09 -4.32
CA GLN A 269 -10.93 -1.75 -5.59
C GLN A 269 -12.08 -0.75 -5.39
N LEU A 270 -12.13 0.28 -6.23
CA LEU A 270 -13.24 1.22 -6.33
C LEU A 270 -14.05 0.91 -7.58
N HIS A 271 -15.29 0.46 -7.40
CA HIS A 271 -16.21 0.05 -8.46
C HIS A 271 -17.06 1.23 -8.99
N SER A 272 -16.49 2.43 -8.95
CA SER A 272 -17.14 3.63 -9.44
C SER A 272 -17.13 3.69 -10.97
N ALA A 273 -18.17 4.29 -11.55
CA ALA A 273 -18.13 4.67 -12.96
C ALA A 273 -17.12 5.83 -13.14
N PHE A 274 -16.22 5.68 -14.11
CA PHE A 274 -15.26 6.72 -14.51
C PHE A 274 -15.62 7.21 -15.92
N PRO A 275 -16.70 8.00 -16.08
CA PRO A 275 -17.26 8.32 -17.39
C PRO A 275 -16.34 9.21 -18.24
N ASN A 276 -15.48 10.00 -17.61
CA ASN A 276 -14.48 10.83 -18.26
C ASN A 276 -13.31 11.13 -17.32
N SER A 277 -12.21 11.66 -17.87
CA SER A 277 -10.98 11.95 -17.13
C SER A 277 -11.15 12.97 -16.00
N ASN A 278 -12.05 13.95 -16.13
CA ASN A 278 -12.26 14.97 -15.09
C ASN A 278 -12.95 14.38 -13.85
N VAL A 279 -14.03 13.62 -14.06
CA VAL A 279 -14.72 12.91 -12.97
C VAL A 279 -13.78 11.88 -12.32
N ALA A 280 -13.01 11.16 -13.13
CA ALA A 280 -12.00 10.24 -12.61
C ALA A 280 -10.93 10.95 -11.78
N THR A 281 -10.49 12.14 -12.21
CA THR A 281 -9.53 12.95 -11.46
C THR A 281 -10.04 13.30 -10.07
N GLU A 282 -11.25 13.85 -9.98
CA GLU A 282 -11.84 14.24 -8.69
C GLU A 282 -12.03 13.03 -7.77
N LEU A 283 -12.59 11.93 -8.29
CA LEU A 283 -12.86 10.72 -7.51
C LEU A 283 -11.58 10.08 -6.97
N LEU A 284 -10.55 9.90 -7.81
CA LEU A 284 -9.29 9.28 -7.41
C LEU A 284 -8.53 10.16 -6.43
N GLN A 285 -8.47 11.47 -6.69
CA GLN A 285 -7.82 12.41 -5.79
C GLN A 285 -8.52 12.47 -4.43
N ASN A 286 -9.85 12.38 -4.40
CA ASN A 286 -10.61 12.29 -3.15
C ASN A 286 -10.33 10.96 -2.42
N ALA A 287 -10.36 9.83 -3.14
CA ALA A 287 -10.06 8.53 -2.56
C ALA A 287 -8.65 8.50 -1.94
N VAL A 288 -7.62 8.98 -2.66
CA VAL A 288 -6.24 9.06 -2.17
C VAL A 288 -6.15 9.94 -0.91
N LYS A 289 -6.82 11.09 -0.89
CA LYS A 289 -6.87 11.96 0.31
C LYS A 289 -7.47 11.26 1.52
N ILE A 290 -8.53 10.49 1.31
CA ILE A 290 -9.26 9.78 2.36
C ILE A 290 -8.44 8.62 2.93
N ILE A 291 -7.83 7.79 2.06
CA ILE A 291 -7.15 6.57 2.51
C ILE A 291 -5.76 6.83 3.09
N THR A 292 -5.06 7.88 2.63
CA THR A 292 -3.65 8.10 2.99
C THR A 292 -3.44 8.23 4.50
N PRO A 293 -4.26 9.00 5.27
CA PRO A 293 -4.17 9.03 6.72
C PRO A 293 -4.34 7.66 7.39
N ILE A 294 -5.22 6.80 6.85
CA ILE A 294 -5.47 5.44 7.37
C ILE A 294 -4.26 4.55 7.11
N VAL A 295 -3.71 4.61 5.91
CA VAL A 295 -2.50 3.85 5.54
C VAL A 295 -1.34 4.24 6.46
N ILE A 296 -1.15 5.53 6.72
CA ILE A 296 -0.10 6.03 7.61
C ILE A 296 -0.35 5.63 9.07
N LYS A 297 -1.61 5.74 9.56
CA LYS A 297 -2.00 5.34 10.92
C LYS A 297 -1.57 3.91 11.25
N HIS A 298 -1.58 3.01 10.27
CA HIS A 298 -1.23 1.60 10.45
C HIS A 298 0.18 1.24 9.97
N ASP A 299 1.03 2.23 9.68
CA ASP A 299 2.39 2.09 9.13
C ASP A 299 2.46 1.40 7.75
N GLY A 300 1.41 1.52 6.94
CA GLY A 300 1.37 0.99 5.58
C GLY A 300 2.07 1.87 4.54
N ILE A 301 2.27 1.32 3.34
CA ILE A 301 2.81 2.04 2.19
C ILE A 301 1.78 2.03 1.06
N LEU A 302 1.24 3.19 0.70
CA LEU A 302 0.46 3.34 -0.53
C LEU A 302 1.42 3.28 -1.73
N ASN A 303 1.43 2.15 -2.42
CA ASN A 303 2.43 1.85 -3.46
C ASN A 303 1.99 2.37 -4.83
N GLN A 304 0.75 2.07 -5.24
CA GLN A 304 0.25 2.39 -6.58
C GLN A 304 -1.25 2.62 -6.60
N VAL A 305 -1.69 3.47 -7.53
CA VAL A 305 -3.10 3.67 -7.90
C VAL A 305 -3.20 3.62 -9.42
N TRP A 306 -4.05 2.75 -9.96
CA TRP A 306 -4.27 2.63 -11.40
C TRP A 306 -5.67 2.18 -11.73
N LEU A 307 -6.09 2.39 -12.97
CA LEU A 307 -7.38 1.90 -13.45
C LEU A 307 -7.17 0.60 -14.22
N ASP A 308 -8.11 -0.32 -14.10
CA ASP A 308 -8.31 -1.45 -15.01
C ASP A 308 -9.71 -1.38 -15.67
N GLU A 309 -10.13 -2.42 -16.38
CA GLU A 309 -11.41 -2.43 -17.10
C GLU A 309 -12.64 -2.25 -16.21
N LYS A 310 -12.53 -2.62 -14.94
CA LYS A 310 -13.65 -2.78 -14.02
C LYS A 310 -13.65 -1.74 -12.92
N ALA A 311 -12.46 -1.35 -12.46
CA ALA A 311 -12.31 -0.57 -11.24
C ALA A 311 -11.03 0.26 -11.23
N ALA A 312 -10.98 1.25 -10.33
CA ALA A 312 -9.71 1.78 -9.88
C ALA A 312 -9.15 0.86 -8.79
N ASN A 313 -7.88 0.49 -8.94
CA ASN A 313 -7.12 -0.36 -8.05
C ASN A 313 -6.16 0.48 -7.23
N ILE A 314 -6.06 0.13 -5.95
CA ILE A 314 -5.21 0.77 -4.96
C ILE A 314 -4.43 -0.34 -4.27
N LEU A 315 -3.10 -0.29 -4.41
CA LEU A 315 -2.19 -1.27 -3.83
C LEU A 315 -1.49 -0.66 -2.63
N ILE A 316 -1.76 -1.23 -1.45
CA ILE A 316 -1.10 -0.91 -0.20
C ILE A 316 -0.26 -2.10 0.25
N ILE A 317 0.97 -1.86 0.66
CA ILE A 317 1.95 -2.89 0.99
C ILE A 317 2.49 -2.73 2.40
N TYR A 318 2.66 -3.87 3.07
CA TYR A 318 3.34 -4.04 4.34
C TYR A 318 4.47 -5.04 4.17
N GLY A 319 5.62 -4.81 4.80
CA GLY A 319 6.78 -5.72 4.78
C GLY A 319 8.07 -5.03 4.36
N PRO A 320 8.11 -4.25 3.27
CA PRO A 320 9.24 -3.39 2.97
C PRO A 320 9.46 -2.34 4.05
N PRO A 321 10.71 -1.99 4.41
CA PRO A 321 10.97 -0.84 5.26
C PRO A 321 10.29 0.45 4.72
N PRO A 322 9.69 1.30 5.57
CA PRO A 322 9.62 1.18 7.03
C PRO A 322 8.49 0.29 7.57
N SER A 323 7.60 -0.24 6.73
CA SER A 323 6.40 -1.02 7.12
C SER A 323 6.68 -2.48 7.50
N ALA A 324 7.89 -2.76 8.00
CA ALA A 324 8.36 -4.10 8.30
C ALA A 324 8.02 -4.48 9.76
N HIS A 325 6.81 -5.02 9.98
CA HIS A 325 6.37 -5.45 11.31
C HIS A 325 5.96 -6.93 11.34
N LYS A 326 6.04 -7.55 12.52
CA LYS A 326 5.64 -8.97 12.71
C LYS A 326 4.13 -9.16 12.62
N ASP A 327 3.37 -8.16 13.01
CA ASP A 327 1.92 -8.05 13.05
C ASP A 327 1.32 -7.43 11.78
N ASN A 328 2.08 -7.36 10.68
CA ASN A 328 1.62 -6.87 9.38
C ASN A 328 0.27 -7.45 8.91
N PRO A 329 -0.05 -8.75 9.14
CA PRO A 329 -1.39 -9.28 8.81
C PRO A 329 -2.52 -8.58 9.57
N ILE A 330 -2.32 -8.25 10.85
CA ILE A 330 -3.29 -7.54 11.70
C ILE A 330 -3.42 -6.10 11.20
N ARG A 331 -2.30 -5.39 11.00
CA ARG A 331 -2.28 -4.02 10.47
C ARG A 331 -2.97 -3.92 9.11
N GLY A 332 -2.73 -4.90 8.23
CA GLY A 332 -3.38 -4.99 6.93
C GLY A 332 -4.91 -5.13 7.04
N LEU A 333 -5.40 -5.98 7.96
CA LEU A 333 -6.83 -6.12 8.21
C LEU A 333 -7.46 -4.86 8.82
N LEU A 334 -6.81 -4.24 9.81
CA LEU A 334 -7.30 -2.96 10.39
C LEU A 334 -7.40 -1.87 9.32
N THR A 335 -6.38 -1.76 8.48
CA THR A 335 -6.35 -0.83 7.35
C THR A 335 -7.47 -1.10 6.37
N ALA A 336 -7.70 -2.37 6.03
CA ALA A 336 -8.77 -2.77 5.12
C ALA A 336 -10.16 -2.42 5.66
N ILE A 337 -10.41 -2.65 6.95
CA ILE A 337 -11.67 -2.32 7.62
C ILE A 337 -11.90 -0.81 7.61
N ASP A 338 -10.91 -0.04 8.08
CA ASP A 338 -10.98 1.43 8.14
C ASP A 338 -11.20 2.02 6.73
N ILE A 339 -10.43 1.57 5.72
CA ILE A 339 -10.58 2.03 4.33
C ILE A 339 -11.97 1.70 3.81
N LYS A 340 -12.45 0.46 4.01
CA LYS A 340 -13.76 0.04 3.52
C LYS A 340 -14.85 0.92 4.08
N GLU A 341 -14.83 1.16 5.39
CA GLU A 341 -15.84 1.94 6.07
C GLU A 341 -15.83 3.41 5.65
N VAL A 342 -14.66 4.06 5.67
CA VAL A 342 -14.56 5.49 5.37
C VAL A 342 -14.87 5.77 3.90
N LEU A 343 -14.41 4.92 2.96
CA LEU A 343 -14.77 5.06 1.55
C LEU A 343 -16.27 4.83 1.32
N SER A 344 -16.89 3.87 2.00
CA SER A 344 -18.33 3.63 1.89
C SER A 344 -19.14 4.84 2.37
N ARG A 345 -18.73 5.45 3.50
CA ARG A 345 -19.34 6.69 4.04
C ARG A 345 -19.17 7.88 3.09
N ALA A 346 -18.07 7.91 2.34
CA ALA A 346 -17.81 8.91 1.29
C ALA A 346 -18.52 8.59 -0.05
N GLY A 347 -19.36 7.55 -0.11
CA GLY A 347 -20.17 7.20 -1.28
C GLY A 347 -19.49 6.29 -2.30
N PHE A 348 -18.32 5.74 -2.00
CA PHE A 348 -17.63 4.80 -2.89
C PHE A 348 -18.14 3.37 -2.69
N ILE A 349 -18.50 2.71 -3.79
CA ILE A 349 -18.64 1.25 -3.81
C ILE A 349 -17.24 0.67 -3.88
N ASN A 350 -16.78 0.03 -2.81
CA ASN A 350 -15.43 -0.50 -2.71
C ASN A 350 -15.41 -1.93 -2.17
N SER A 351 -14.30 -2.63 -2.37
CA SER A 351 -14.01 -3.94 -1.77
C SER A 351 -12.52 -4.06 -1.50
N VAL A 352 -12.15 -4.91 -0.54
CA VAL A 352 -10.76 -5.03 -0.11
C VAL A 352 -10.37 -6.50 0.03
N GLY A 353 -9.25 -6.87 -0.58
CA GLY A 353 -8.60 -8.18 -0.44
C GLY A 353 -7.32 -8.06 0.35
N VAL A 354 -7.15 -8.86 1.40
CA VAL A 354 -5.95 -8.89 2.25
C VAL A 354 -5.28 -10.25 2.16
N THR A 355 -3.98 -10.26 1.89
CA THR A 355 -3.23 -11.51 1.72
C THR A 355 -1.86 -11.40 2.36
N THR A 356 -1.33 -12.51 2.85
CA THR A 356 -0.01 -12.56 3.48
C THR A 356 0.79 -13.70 2.87
N GLY A 357 2.00 -13.39 2.41
CA GLY A 357 2.86 -14.39 1.77
C GLY A 357 4.25 -13.84 1.49
N LYS A 358 5.07 -14.65 0.83
CA LYS A 358 6.38 -14.19 0.35
C LYS A 358 6.22 -13.54 -1.02
N ALA A 359 6.90 -12.42 -1.24
CA ALA A 359 6.97 -11.75 -2.52
C ALA A 359 8.37 -11.20 -2.77
N PHE A 360 8.74 -11.14 -4.04
CA PHE A 360 9.86 -10.34 -4.48
C PHE A 360 9.52 -8.87 -4.29
N CYS A 361 10.40 -8.12 -3.62
CA CYS A 361 10.28 -6.69 -3.44
C CYS A 361 11.56 -6.06 -3.99
N GLY A 362 11.44 -5.13 -4.94
CA GLY A 362 12.62 -4.62 -5.62
C GLY A 362 12.32 -3.51 -6.63
N LEU A 363 13.35 -3.13 -7.39
CA LEU A 363 13.24 -2.12 -8.44
C LEU A 363 13.08 -2.77 -9.81
N LEU A 364 12.14 -2.23 -10.59
CA LEU A 364 12.04 -2.49 -12.03
C LEU A 364 12.62 -1.32 -12.81
N GLY A 365 13.10 -1.63 -14.01
CA GLY A 365 13.55 -0.66 -14.99
C GLY A 365 14.97 -0.14 -14.76
N ASN A 366 15.26 1.03 -15.31
CA ASN A 366 16.61 1.57 -15.42
C ASN A 366 16.64 3.10 -15.34
N ASP A 367 17.71 3.74 -15.78
CA ASP A 367 17.87 5.19 -15.77
C ASP A 367 16.81 5.96 -16.59
N ILE A 368 16.07 5.28 -17.48
CA ILE A 368 14.97 5.86 -18.23
C ILE A 368 13.71 6.00 -17.35
N LEU A 369 13.30 4.89 -16.73
CA LEU A 369 12.16 4.78 -15.81
C LEU A 369 12.44 3.69 -14.77
N ARG A 370 12.23 4.00 -13.49
CA ARG A 370 12.26 3.07 -12.37
C ARG A 370 10.94 3.05 -11.62
N GLN A 371 10.62 1.89 -11.06
CA GLN A 371 9.50 1.76 -10.13
C GLN A 371 9.82 0.73 -9.07
N TYR A 372 9.46 1.03 -7.82
CA TYR A 372 9.46 0.03 -6.76
C TYR A 372 8.23 -0.85 -6.90
N THR A 373 8.43 -2.16 -6.85
CA THR A 373 7.37 -3.14 -7.05
C THR A 373 7.39 -4.23 -6.00
N VAL A 374 6.24 -4.92 -5.89
CA VAL A 374 6.10 -6.18 -5.18
C VAL A 374 5.51 -7.19 -6.16
N ILE A 375 6.21 -8.30 -6.38
CA ILE A 375 5.84 -9.35 -7.32
C ILE A 375 5.68 -10.67 -6.56
N GLY A 376 4.50 -11.28 -6.68
CA GLY A 376 4.25 -12.62 -6.17
C GLY A 376 2.77 -12.98 -6.19
N ASP A 377 2.47 -14.26 -5.99
CA ASP A 377 1.09 -14.77 -5.95
C ASP A 377 0.21 -14.06 -4.92
N VAL A 378 0.80 -13.60 -3.82
CA VAL A 378 0.12 -12.81 -2.79
C VAL A 378 -0.54 -11.55 -3.39
N VAL A 379 0.13 -10.82 -4.28
CA VAL A 379 -0.44 -9.61 -4.92
C VAL A 379 -1.60 -9.98 -5.84
N ASN A 380 -1.42 -11.02 -6.65
CA ASN A 380 -2.44 -11.50 -7.58
C ASN A 380 -3.67 -12.04 -6.84
N LEU A 381 -3.46 -12.77 -5.74
CA LEU A 381 -4.52 -13.28 -4.88
C LEU A 381 -5.29 -12.12 -4.26
N GLY A 382 -4.60 -11.11 -3.69
CA GLY A 382 -5.23 -9.92 -3.13
C GLY A 382 -6.15 -9.20 -4.11
N ALA A 383 -5.67 -8.97 -5.35
CA ALA A 383 -6.48 -8.39 -6.42
C ALA A 383 -7.74 -9.22 -6.72
N ARG A 384 -7.62 -10.54 -6.72
CA ARG A 384 -8.75 -11.45 -6.98
C ARG A 384 -9.72 -11.49 -5.80
N LEU A 385 -9.23 -11.49 -4.56
CA LEU A 385 -10.10 -11.42 -3.37
C LEU A 385 -10.95 -10.15 -3.38
N ALA A 386 -10.37 -9.01 -3.74
CA ALA A 386 -11.11 -7.75 -3.88
C ALA A 386 -12.21 -7.83 -4.97
N GLN A 387 -12.02 -8.64 -6.01
CA GLN A 387 -13.02 -8.81 -7.09
C GLN A 387 -14.15 -9.78 -6.76
N LEU A 388 -13.98 -10.66 -5.76
CA LEU A 388 -14.92 -11.75 -5.51
C LEU A 388 -16.17 -11.30 -4.77
N GLN A 389 -16.02 -10.44 -3.76
CA GLN A 389 -17.13 -9.97 -2.95
C GLN A 389 -17.12 -8.45 -2.81
N PHE A 390 -18.07 -7.82 -3.49
CA PHE A 390 -18.28 -6.37 -3.40
C PHE A 390 -18.64 -5.95 -1.97
N GLN A 391 -18.15 -4.79 -1.53
CA GLN A 391 -18.43 -4.20 -0.21
C GLN A 391 -18.00 -5.04 1.00
N GLN A 392 -17.05 -5.96 0.82
CA GLN A 392 -16.53 -6.80 1.89
C GLN A 392 -14.99 -6.70 1.99
N VAL A 393 -14.49 -7.08 3.17
CA VAL A 393 -13.07 -7.32 3.42
C VAL A 393 -12.87 -8.83 3.45
N CYS A 394 -12.14 -9.34 2.47
CA CYS A 394 -11.81 -10.76 2.34
C CYS A 394 -10.32 -10.99 2.57
N CYS A 395 -9.95 -12.13 3.14
CA CYS A 395 -8.55 -12.52 3.27
C CYS A 395 -8.28 -13.99 2.95
N ASP A 396 -7.01 -14.31 2.73
CA ASP A 396 -6.51 -15.66 2.54
C ASP A 396 -6.29 -16.42 3.87
N GLU A 397 -5.91 -17.70 3.76
CA GLU A 397 -5.73 -18.57 4.93
C GLU A 397 -4.58 -18.11 5.80
N THR A 398 -3.51 -17.62 5.19
CA THR A 398 -2.30 -17.17 5.88
C THR A 398 -2.61 -15.94 6.74
N THR A 399 -3.30 -14.95 6.16
CA THR A 399 -3.74 -13.75 6.90
C THR A 399 -4.68 -14.14 8.03
N MET A 400 -5.68 -14.98 7.76
CA MET A 400 -6.63 -15.44 8.78
C MET A 400 -5.89 -16.15 9.93
N LYS A 401 -5.02 -17.13 9.64
CA LYS A 401 -4.28 -17.85 10.68
C LYS A 401 -3.41 -16.93 11.53
N ALA A 402 -2.77 -15.94 10.91
CA ALA A 402 -1.92 -14.96 11.58
C ALA A 402 -2.70 -13.98 12.47
N SER A 403 -4.00 -13.83 12.25
CA SER A 403 -4.85 -12.81 12.89
C SER A 403 -6.10 -13.38 13.59
N ARG A 404 -6.28 -14.70 13.62
CA ARG A 404 -7.44 -15.44 14.17
C ARG A 404 -7.80 -15.15 15.63
N TYR A 405 -6.84 -14.63 16.39
CA TYR A 405 -7.03 -14.28 17.79
C TYR A 405 -7.55 -12.86 17.96
N GLU A 406 -7.29 -11.99 16.97
CA GLU A 406 -7.72 -10.60 16.97
C GLU A 406 -9.03 -10.42 16.22
N PHE A 407 -9.34 -11.27 15.23
CA PHE A 407 -10.52 -11.10 14.38
C PHE A 407 -11.49 -12.29 14.39
N ASN A 408 -12.78 -11.99 14.30
CA ASN A 408 -13.83 -12.94 13.91
C ASN A 408 -13.91 -13.06 12.39
N PHE A 409 -14.03 -14.30 11.90
CA PHE A 409 -14.11 -14.63 10.49
C PHE A 409 -15.30 -15.55 10.23
N SER A 410 -15.96 -15.32 9.09
CA SER A 410 -17.01 -16.21 8.62
C SER A 410 -16.46 -17.57 8.19
N GLN A 411 -17.36 -18.53 7.92
CA GLN A 411 -16.96 -19.84 7.40
C GLN A 411 -16.22 -19.72 6.06
N PRO A 412 -15.16 -20.53 5.83
CA PRO A 412 -14.36 -20.44 4.63
C PRO A 412 -15.18 -20.77 3.39
N LYS A 413 -15.15 -19.87 2.40
CA LYS A 413 -15.71 -20.10 1.06
C LYS A 413 -14.61 -20.63 0.15
N LYS A 414 -14.81 -21.81 -0.43
CA LYS A 414 -13.86 -22.39 -1.40
C LYS A 414 -14.14 -21.86 -2.80
N VAL A 415 -13.22 -21.07 -3.34
CA VAL A 415 -13.37 -20.44 -4.66
C VAL A 415 -12.29 -20.92 -5.60
N LEU A 416 -12.67 -21.23 -6.84
CA LEU A 416 -11.70 -21.54 -7.88
C LEU A 416 -11.15 -20.23 -8.43
N ILE A 417 -9.87 -20.00 -8.20
CA ILE A 417 -9.22 -18.76 -8.57
C ILE A 417 -8.50 -18.98 -9.91
N LYS A 418 -8.77 -18.11 -10.90
CA LYS A 418 -8.16 -18.20 -12.23
C LYS A 418 -6.63 -18.25 -12.12
N GLY A 419 -6.01 -19.33 -12.60
CA GLY A 419 -4.56 -19.54 -12.53
C GLY A 419 -4.08 -20.35 -11.32
N SER A 420 -4.94 -20.69 -10.36
CA SER A 420 -4.68 -21.75 -9.37
C SER A 420 -5.36 -23.04 -9.80
N ALA A 421 -4.64 -24.16 -9.70
CA ALA A 421 -5.20 -25.50 -9.93
C ALA A 421 -6.07 -25.96 -8.75
N ALA A 422 -5.89 -25.35 -7.57
CA ALA A 422 -6.60 -25.67 -6.35
C ALA A 422 -7.71 -24.64 -6.05
N LYS A 423 -8.76 -25.07 -5.35
CA LYS A 423 -9.73 -24.14 -4.76
C LYS A 423 -9.07 -23.51 -3.53
N GLU A 424 -8.91 -22.19 -3.56
CA GLU A 424 -8.44 -21.44 -2.41
C GLU A 424 -9.60 -21.26 -1.43
N SER A 425 -9.30 -21.34 -0.14
CA SER A 425 -10.26 -20.97 0.90
C SER A 425 -10.16 -19.48 1.15
N ILE A 426 -11.30 -18.83 1.34
CA ILE A 426 -11.40 -17.39 1.53
C ILE A 426 -12.23 -17.13 2.77
N TRP A 427 -11.78 -16.18 3.58
CA TRP A 427 -12.44 -15.75 4.80
C TRP A 427 -12.90 -14.32 4.66
N GLU A 428 -14.11 -14.05 5.13
CA GLU A 428 -14.65 -12.70 5.25
C GLU A 428 -14.50 -12.26 6.70
N VAL A 429 -14.01 -11.04 6.92
CA VAL A 429 -13.92 -10.46 8.27
C VAL A 429 -15.30 -10.00 8.70
N GLU A 430 -15.75 -10.42 9.88
CA GLU A 430 -17.08 -10.07 10.38
C GLU A 430 -17.16 -8.60 10.84
N SER A 431 -18.35 -8.01 10.85
CA SER A 431 -18.53 -6.62 11.34
C SER A 431 -18.36 -6.57 12.86
N GLY A 432 -17.53 -5.65 13.37
CA GLY A 432 -17.17 -5.59 14.79
C GLY A 432 -16.12 -6.64 15.21
N ALA A 433 -15.36 -7.17 14.26
CA ALA A 433 -14.55 -8.37 14.43
C ALA A 433 -13.40 -8.32 15.43
N VAL A 434 -13.03 -7.17 16.01
CA VAL A 434 -11.95 -7.18 17.02
C VAL A 434 -12.43 -7.97 18.23
N LYS A 435 -11.89 -9.17 18.43
CA LYS A 435 -12.25 -10.03 19.55
C LYS A 435 -11.82 -9.35 20.84
N GLU A 436 -12.77 -9.08 21.72
CA GLU A 436 -12.45 -8.75 23.11
C GLU A 436 -11.68 -9.91 23.76
N GLU A 437 -10.80 -9.61 24.73
CA GLU A 437 -9.78 -10.47 25.37
C GLU A 437 -10.28 -11.85 25.90
N HIS A 438 -11.59 -12.13 25.86
CA HIS A 438 -12.26 -13.24 26.53
C HIS A 438 -12.00 -14.65 25.94
N GLN A 439 -11.59 -14.81 24.67
CA GLN A 439 -11.37 -16.15 24.08
C GLN A 439 -9.98 -16.78 24.38
N PHE A 440 -9.05 -16.04 24.98
CA PHE A 440 -7.72 -16.59 25.34
C PHE A 440 -7.75 -17.60 26.51
N LEU A 441 -8.88 -17.71 27.22
CA LEU A 441 -9.01 -18.37 28.52
C LEU A 441 -9.23 -19.90 28.48
N GLU A 442 -9.69 -20.47 27.37
CA GLU A 442 -10.12 -21.89 27.34
C GLU A 442 -9.00 -22.92 27.12
N MET A 443 -7.75 -22.49 26.90
CA MET A 443 -6.63 -23.41 26.65
C MET A 443 -5.73 -23.58 27.87
N GLU A 444 -5.50 -24.82 28.32
CA GLU A 444 -4.61 -25.11 29.47
C GLU A 444 -3.20 -24.54 29.31
N VAL A 445 -2.62 -24.09 30.44
CA VAL A 445 -1.23 -23.63 30.52
C VAL A 445 -0.33 -24.82 30.86
N ILE A 446 0.41 -25.32 29.87
CA ILE A 446 1.30 -26.48 30.02
C ILE A 446 2.69 -26.02 30.46
N GLY A 447 3.25 -26.65 31.51
CA GLY A 447 4.67 -26.50 31.86
C GLY A 447 5.07 -25.21 32.59
N ARG A 448 4.12 -24.37 33.03
CA ARG A 448 4.40 -23.08 33.71
C ARG A 448 4.09 -23.06 35.21
N LYS A 449 4.25 -24.20 35.88
CA LYS A 449 3.89 -24.36 37.31
C LYS A 449 4.71 -23.44 38.21
N ASN A 450 5.99 -23.25 37.91
CA ASN A 450 6.89 -22.43 38.72
C ASN A 450 6.55 -20.95 38.62
N GLU A 451 6.28 -20.46 37.41
CA GLU A 451 5.90 -19.07 37.17
C GLU A 451 4.54 -18.74 37.79
N LEU A 452 3.57 -19.64 37.68
CA LEU A 452 2.27 -19.48 38.35
C LEU A 452 2.40 -19.46 39.88
N ALA A 453 3.27 -20.30 40.47
CA ALA A 453 3.54 -20.29 41.91
C ALA A 453 4.18 -18.95 42.34
N LEU A 454 5.08 -18.39 41.53
CA LEU A 454 5.66 -17.06 41.78
C LEU A 454 4.57 -15.98 41.75
N PHE A 455 3.67 -16.02 40.75
CA PHE A 455 2.59 -15.04 40.63
C PHE A 455 1.66 -15.10 41.84
N GLN A 456 1.29 -16.30 42.30
CA GLN A 456 0.47 -16.50 43.50
C GLN A 456 1.17 -16.02 44.79
N ALA A 457 2.47 -16.25 44.93
CA ALA A 457 3.24 -15.76 46.08
C ALA A 457 3.29 -14.23 46.10
N CYS A 458 3.55 -13.60 44.95
CA CYS A 458 3.51 -12.15 44.78
C CYS A 458 2.13 -11.57 45.09
N PHE A 459 1.07 -12.23 44.64
CA PHE A 459 -0.30 -11.81 44.91
C PHE A 459 -0.66 -11.88 46.40
N SER A 460 -0.25 -12.94 47.09
CA SER A 460 -0.49 -13.11 48.52
C SER A 460 0.16 -11.99 49.34
N ARG A 461 1.36 -11.55 48.94
CA ARG A 461 2.05 -10.39 49.54
C ARG A 461 1.37 -9.07 49.22
N ALA A 462 0.84 -8.91 48.00
CA ALA A 462 0.05 -7.73 47.65
C ALA A 462 -1.21 -7.62 48.51
N LEU A 463 -1.89 -8.76 48.78
CA LEU A 463 -3.05 -8.81 49.67
C LEU A 463 -2.72 -8.49 51.14
N SER A 464 -1.48 -8.70 51.59
CA SER A 464 -1.03 -8.29 52.92
C SER A 464 -0.63 -6.81 53.02
N GLY A 465 -0.88 -6.01 51.97
CA GLY A 465 -0.58 -4.58 51.92
C GLY A 465 0.82 -4.24 51.43
N GLU A 466 1.62 -5.22 50.98
CA GLU A 466 2.93 -4.95 50.38
C GLU A 466 2.79 -4.46 48.94
N ARG A 467 3.69 -3.56 48.53
CA ARG A 467 3.80 -3.13 47.13
C ARG A 467 4.68 -4.12 46.38
N VAL A 468 4.10 -4.83 45.42
CA VAL A 468 4.80 -5.86 44.64
C VAL A 468 4.76 -5.49 43.16
N SER A 469 5.91 -5.58 42.49
CA SER A 469 6.02 -5.45 41.03
C SER A 469 6.58 -6.74 40.46
N LEU A 470 6.01 -7.20 39.34
CA LEU A 470 6.44 -8.40 38.64
C LEU A 470 6.63 -8.08 37.16
N ILE A 471 7.79 -8.47 36.62
CA ILE A 471 8.13 -8.28 35.21
C ILE A 471 8.23 -9.66 34.56
N VAL A 472 7.52 -9.86 33.45
CA VAL A 472 7.53 -11.12 32.68
C VAL A 472 8.28 -10.90 31.37
N GLU A 473 9.47 -11.46 31.26
CA GLU A 473 10.32 -11.39 30.07
C GLU A 473 10.38 -12.74 29.34
N GLY A 474 10.64 -12.68 28.04
CA GLY A 474 10.77 -13.88 27.20
C GLY A 474 10.61 -13.56 25.73
N GLU A 475 10.82 -14.55 24.88
CA GLU A 475 10.69 -14.39 23.43
C GLU A 475 9.24 -14.12 23.01
N SER A 476 9.05 -13.50 21.84
CA SER A 476 7.72 -13.31 21.26
C SER A 476 7.07 -14.67 20.96
N GLY A 477 5.78 -14.84 21.26
CA GLY A 477 5.05 -16.10 21.03
C GLY A 477 5.28 -17.20 22.08
N ILE A 478 6.17 -17.02 23.07
CA ILE A 478 6.46 -18.03 24.10
C ILE A 478 5.31 -18.27 25.12
N GLY A 479 4.21 -17.53 24.98
CA GLY A 479 3.01 -17.67 25.81
C GLY A 479 2.88 -16.67 26.96
N LYS A 480 3.63 -15.56 26.98
CA LYS A 480 3.57 -14.55 28.07
C LYS A 480 2.16 -14.00 28.30
N SER A 481 1.48 -13.52 27.25
CA SER A 481 0.12 -12.97 27.37
C SER A 481 -0.88 -14.02 27.88
N LYS A 482 -0.71 -15.28 27.45
CA LYS A 482 -1.54 -16.40 27.94
C LYS A 482 -1.31 -16.69 29.42
N LEU A 483 -0.06 -16.66 29.87
CA LEU A 483 0.30 -16.84 31.27
C LEU A 483 -0.31 -15.74 32.15
N LEU A 484 -0.24 -14.48 31.70
CA LEU A 484 -0.87 -13.34 32.38
C LEU A 484 -2.39 -13.44 32.41
N ALA A 485 -3.03 -13.77 31.28
CA ALA A 485 -4.49 -13.93 31.19
C ALA A 485 -5.00 -15.05 32.12
N HIS A 486 -4.31 -16.19 32.16
CA HIS A 486 -4.66 -17.29 33.06
C HIS A 486 -4.57 -16.88 34.54
N PHE A 487 -3.53 -16.14 34.92
CA PHE A 487 -3.39 -15.63 36.27
C PHE A 487 -4.45 -14.56 36.61
N GLN A 488 -4.71 -13.64 35.69
CA GLN A 488 -5.77 -12.64 35.83
C GLN A 488 -7.13 -13.28 36.10
N HIS A 489 -7.49 -14.33 35.37
CA HIS A 489 -8.74 -15.07 35.60
C HIS A 489 -8.80 -15.70 37.00
N HIS A 490 -7.68 -16.27 37.45
CA HIS A 490 -7.59 -16.86 38.79
C HIS A 490 -7.83 -15.83 39.90
N ILE A 491 -7.27 -14.62 39.79
CA ILE A 491 -7.41 -13.56 40.80
C ILE A 491 -8.75 -12.80 40.73
N GLN A 492 -9.41 -12.78 39.57
CA GLN A 492 -10.73 -12.18 39.37
C GLN A 492 -11.86 -12.96 40.07
N SER A 493 -11.62 -14.21 40.50
CA SER A 493 -12.58 -15.00 41.27
C SER A 493 -12.82 -14.49 42.71
N GLY A 494 -12.02 -13.51 43.19
CA GLY A 494 -12.19 -12.82 44.48
C GLY A 494 -12.78 -11.41 44.34
N ARG A 495 -12.96 -10.69 45.47
CA ARG A 495 -13.39 -9.26 45.50
C ARG A 495 -12.28 -8.29 45.08
N ASN A 496 -11.47 -8.63 44.08
CA ASN A 496 -10.30 -7.87 43.67
C ASN A 496 -10.61 -7.02 42.44
N ARG A 497 -10.15 -5.76 42.43
CA ARG A 497 -10.23 -4.91 41.25
C ARG A 497 -8.98 -5.12 40.39
N VAL A 498 -9.18 -5.59 39.16
CA VAL A 498 -8.09 -5.80 38.18
C VAL A 498 -8.27 -4.82 37.04
N LEU A 499 -7.22 -4.04 36.75
CA LEU A 499 -7.18 -3.08 35.65
C LEU A 499 -6.08 -3.51 34.69
N THR A 500 -6.45 -3.71 33.43
CA THR A 500 -5.53 -4.16 32.37
C THR A 500 -5.34 -3.03 31.36
N GLY A 501 -4.11 -2.85 30.91
CA GLY A 501 -3.75 -2.00 29.79
C GLY A 501 -2.71 -2.70 28.92
N SER A 502 -2.70 -2.37 27.64
CA SER A 502 -1.77 -2.89 26.64
C SER A 502 -1.07 -1.74 25.93
N GLY A 503 0.22 -1.89 25.66
CA GLY A 503 0.94 -0.99 24.76
C GLY A 503 1.01 -1.60 23.37
N ASP A 504 0.57 -0.86 22.38
CA ASP A 504 0.71 -1.21 20.97
C ASP A 504 1.92 -0.44 20.37
N PRO A 505 2.83 -1.09 19.63
CA PRO A 505 3.89 -0.40 18.90
C PRO A 505 3.40 0.74 17.97
N VAL A 506 2.18 0.65 17.44
CA VAL A 506 1.54 1.73 16.65
C VAL A 506 1.34 2.99 17.49
N GLU A 507 1.06 2.83 18.78
CA GLU A 507 0.71 3.93 19.67
C GLU A 507 1.91 4.49 20.45
N HIS A 508 3.14 4.19 20.01
CA HIS A 508 4.36 4.58 20.74
C HIS A 508 4.58 6.09 20.82
N GLU A 509 4.10 6.86 19.84
CA GLU A 509 4.15 8.32 19.84
C GLU A 509 2.97 8.97 20.58
N ILE A 510 1.94 8.18 20.94
CA ILE A 510 0.75 8.68 21.62
C ILE A 510 1.01 8.66 23.14
N PRO A 511 1.13 9.82 23.82
CA PRO A 511 1.41 9.84 25.24
C PRO A 511 0.32 9.11 26.05
N TYR A 512 0.75 8.32 27.04
CA TYR A 512 -0.13 7.59 27.96
C TYR A 512 -1.09 6.57 27.30
N SER A 513 -0.91 6.22 26.02
CA SER A 513 -1.74 5.26 25.29
C SER A 513 -1.95 3.94 26.06
N SER A 514 -0.86 3.34 26.52
CA SER A 514 -0.90 2.08 27.28
C SER A 514 -1.60 2.16 28.64
N TRP A 515 -1.71 3.37 29.19
CA TRP A 515 -2.35 3.64 30.48
C TRP A 515 -3.80 4.09 30.34
N ARG A 516 -4.22 4.51 29.14
CA ARG A 516 -5.57 5.02 28.88
C ARG A 516 -6.64 4.01 29.31
N ALA A 517 -6.53 2.76 28.88
CA ALA A 517 -7.49 1.71 29.23
C ALA A 517 -7.59 1.47 30.75
N ILE A 518 -6.46 1.54 31.47
CA ILE A 518 -6.39 1.40 32.93
C ILE A 518 -7.18 2.53 33.58
N PHE A 519 -6.88 3.78 33.21
CA PHE A 519 -7.56 4.93 33.78
C PHE A 519 -9.03 4.98 33.39
N SER A 520 -9.41 4.62 32.16
CA SER A 520 -10.81 4.60 31.73
C SER A 520 -11.64 3.64 32.57
N LYS A 521 -11.13 2.43 32.80
CA LYS A 521 -11.75 1.44 33.70
C LYS A 521 -11.72 1.88 35.18
N LEU A 522 -10.72 2.65 35.58
CA LEU A 522 -10.60 3.18 36.95
C LEU A 522 -11.73 4.19 37.28
N ILE A 523 -12.07 5.06 36.32
CA ILE A 523 -13.10 6.10 36.51
C ILE A 523 -14.45 5.76 35.88
N GLY A 524 -14.62 4.53 35.36
CA GLY A 524 -15.90 4.04 34.83
C GLY A 524 -16.32 4.65 33.50
N LEU A 525 -15.36 5.02 32.65
CA LEU A 525 -15.64 5.52 31.30
C LEU A 525 -15.80 4.35 30.32
N ASP A 526 -16.96 4.28 29.68
CA ASP A 526 -17.21 3.35 28.56
C ASP A 526 -16.92 4.03 27.21
N ILE A 527 -16.58 3.21 26.20
CA ILE A 527 -16.30 3.66 24.83
C ILE A 527 -17.54 4.34 24.23
N GLU A 528 -18.74 3.84 24.54
CA GLU A 528 -20.03 4.36 24.03
C GLU A 528 -20.54 5.61 24.75
N THR A 529 -19.89 6.07 25.82
CA THR A 529 -20.37 7.26 26.56
C THR A 529 -20.15 8.53 25.72
N ASP A 530 -21.19 9.35 25.54
CA ASP A 530 -21.06 10.61 24.81
C ASP A 530 -20.12 11.60 25.52
N GLN A 531 -19.64 12.60 24.78
CA GLN A 531 -18.60 13.52 25.27
C GLN A 531 -19.06 14.36 26.47
N HIS A 532 -20.35 14.70 26.57
CA HIS A 532 -20.90 15.44 27.70
C HIS A 532 -21.00 14.57 28.96
N ALA A 533 -21.41 13.32 28.82
CA ALA A 533 -21.46 12.35 29.91
C ALA A 533 -20.05 12.01 30.42
N LYS A 534 -19.06 11.87 29.52
CA LYS A 534 -17.65 11.70 29.91
C LYS A 534 -17.12 12.90 30.70
N GLN A 535 -17.49 14.13 30.30
CA GLN A 535 -17.14 15.36 31.03
C GLN A 535 -17.72 15.37 32.45
N ASN A 536 -18.99 15.01 32.60
CA ASN A 536 -19.66 14.96 33.90
C ASN A 536 -19.07 13.87 34.81
N ILE A 537 -18.73 12.69 34.28
CA ILE A 537 -18.10 11.61 35.06
C ILE A 537 -16.77 12.07 35.65
N ILE A 538 -15.94 12.73 34.84
CA ILE A 538 -14.64 13.22 35.29
C ILE A 538 -14.78 14.37 36.28
N ALA A 539 -15.69 15.32 36.03
CA ALA A 539 -15.95 16.42 36.95
C ALA A 539 -16.42 15.89 38.32
N ASN A 540 -17.33 14.92 38.32
CA ASN A 540 -17.81 14.26 39.53
C ASN A 540 -16.69 13.48 40.25
N PHE A 541 -15.80 12.84 39.49
CA PHE A 541 -14.70 12.07 40.05
C PHE A 541 -13.59 12.95 40.64
N LEU A 542 -13.28 14.07 39.99
CA LEU A 542 -12.26 15.02 40.43
C LEU A 542 -12.74 15.90 41.60
N GLY A 543 -14.04 16.16 41.70
CA GLY A 543 -14.62 17.11 42.65
C GLY A 543 -14.27 18.56 42.34
N ASP A 544 -14.85 19.49 43.12
CA ASP A 544 -14.74 20.93 42.88
C ASP A 544 -13.29 21.46 43.01
N GLU A 545 -12.45 20.81 43.83
CA GLU A 545 -11.06 21.25 44.07
C GLU A 545 -10.12 20.99 42.89
N LEU A 546 -10.39 19.96 42.07
CA LEU A 546 -9.52 19.56 40.95
C LEU A 546 -10.16 19.81 39.58
N ALA A 547 -11.39 20.35 39.54
CA ALA A 547 -12.11 20.65 38.31
C ALA A 547 -11.33 21.56 37.36
N ASP A 548 -10.61 22.55 37.90
CA ASP A 548 -9.78 23.48 37.12
C ASP A 548 -8.62 22.81 36.38
N LEU A 549 -8.25 21.58 36.76
CA LEU A 549 -7.16 20.82 36.14
C LEU A 549 -7.66 19.76 35.15
N ALA A 550 -8.97 19.62 34.94
CA ALA A 550 -9.56 18.56 34.12
C ALA A 550 -9.02 18.54 32.68
N SER A 551 -8.71 19.71 32.09
CA SER A 551 -8.17 19.78 30.72
C SER A 551 -6.79 19.15 30.55
N LEU A 552 -6.04 18.91 31.64
CA LEU A 552 -4.79 18.15 31.59
C LEU A 552 -5.03 16.68 31.22
N LEU A 553 -6.24 16.14 31.45
CA LEU A 553 -6.60 14.77 31.10
C LEU A 553 -6.90 14.59 29.59
N ASN A 554 -7.00 15.68 28.82
CA ASN A 554 -7.19 15.63 27.37
C ASN A 554 -6.10 14.80 26.69
N VAL A 555 -4.85 14.90 27.15
CA VAL A 555 -3.71 14.14 26.59
C VAL A 555 -3.81 12.64 26.86
N VAL A 556 -4.50 12.25 27.93
CA VAL A 556 -4.60 10.85 28.37
C VAL A 556 -5.77 10.15 27.68
N PHE A 557 -6.91 10.81 27.56
CA PHE A 557 -8.15 10.20 27.08
C PHE A 557 -8.65 10.72 25.72
N ALA A 558 -7.92 11.64 25.09
CA ALA A 558 -8.31 12.29 23.83
C ALA A 558 -9.66 13.01 23.92
N PHE A 559 -9.82 13.88 24.92
CA PHE A 559 -11.01 14.72 25.13
C PHE A 559 -10.78 16.17 24.71
N ASP A 560 -11.88 16.92 24.58
CA ASP A 560 -11.89 18.38 24.43
C ASP A 560 -12.47 19.08 25.66
N PHE A 561 -11.84 18.94 26.82
CA PHE A 561 -12.15 19.84 27.93
C PHE A 561 -11.60 21.24 27.65
N PRO A 562 -12.40 22.31 27.86
CA PRO A 562 -11.90 23.67 27.72
C PRO A 562 -10.83 23.95 28.78
N GLU A 563 -9.75 24.63 28.37
CA GLU A 563 -8.69 25.01 29.31
C GLU A 563 -9.13 26.14 30.24
N SER A 564 -9.00 25.91 31.55
CA SER A 564 -9.10 26.93 32.60
C SER A 564 -7.99 27.98 32.48
N GLU A 565 -8.14 29.15 33.09
CA GLU A 565 -7.07 30.16 33.13
C GLU A 565 -5.81 29.64 33.82
N THR A 566 -5.98 28.78 34.83
CA THR A 566 -4.89 28.09 35.53
C THR A 566 -4.05 27.24 34.57
N VAL A 567 -4.67 26.37 33.77
CA VAL A 567 -3.95 25.49 32.83
C VAL A 567 -3.35 26.28 31.65
N LYS A 568 -4.00 27.36 31.21
CA LYS A 568 -3.46 28.27 30.19
C LYS A 568 -2.15 28.93 30.62
N SER A 569 -1.97 29.18 31.92
CA SER A 569 -0.74 29.77 32.47
C SER A 569 0.44 28.78 32.58
N PHE A 570 0.19 27.47 32.43
CA PHE A 570 1.23 26.45 32.61
C PHE A 570 2.16 26.33 31.41
N SER A 571 3.46 26.28 31.68
CA SER A 571 4.48 25.83 30.74
C SER A 571 4.32 24.34 30.39
N VAL A 572 4.94 23.90 29.29
CA VAL A 572 4.93 22.49 28.85
C VAL A 572 5.38 21.54 29.97
N GLN A 573 6.42 21.90 30.72
CA GLN A 573 6.95 21.06 31.80
C GLN A 573 6.03 21.01 33.03
N GLN A 574 5.34 22.12 33.33
CA GLN A 574 4.32 22.16 34.39
C GLN A 574 3.11 21.32 34.00
N ARG A 575 2.62 21.42 32.76
CA ARG A 575 1.52 20.59 32.26
C ARG A 575 1.83 19.11 32.44
N PHE A 576 3.02 18.66 32.07
CA PHE A 576 3.44 17.27 32.27
C PHE A 576 3.47 16.85 33.74
N THR A 577 4.02 17.69 34.61
CA THR A 577 4.15 17.40 36.05
C THR A 577 2.79 17.34 36.74
N GLU A 578 1.91 18.31 36.46
CA GLU A 578 0.58 18.36 37.04
C GLU A 578 -0.33 17.27 36.47
N THR A 579 -0.17 16.89 35.20
CA THR A 579 -0.88 15.71 34.64
C THR A 579 -0.53 14.44 35.42
N LYS A 580 0.77 14.22 35.72
CA LYS A 580 1.19 13.06 36.51
C LYS A 580 0.62 13.07 37.93
N LYS A 581 0.64 14.22 38.61
CA LYS A 581 0.04 14.35 39.95
C LYS A 581 -1.46 14.06 39.91
N LEU A 582 -2.15 14.59 38.90
CA LEU A 582 -3.59 14.36 38.71
C LEU A 582 -3.88 12.87 38.49
N LEU A 583 -3.09 12.17 37.66
CA LEU A 583 -3.21 10.72 37.47
C LEU A 583 -2.95 9.92 38.75
N VAL A 584 -1.98 10.32 39.58
CA VAL A 584 -1.75 9.69 40.89
C VAL A 584 -2.92 9.93 41.83
N ASN A 585 -3.48 11.14 41.87
CA ASN A 585 -4.66 11.45 42.66
C ASN A 585 -5.87 10.62 42.22
N LEU A 586 -6.05 10.38 40.91
CA LEU A 586 -7.11 9.50 40.41
C LEU A 586 -6.99 8.08 40.97
N ILE A 587 -5.78 7.55 41.10
CA ILE A 587 -5.53 6.22 41.69
C ILE A 587 -5.88 6.21 43.17
N SER A 588 -5.50 7.25 43.91
CA SER A 588 -5.82 7.37 45.33
C SER A 588 -7.33 7.49 45.58
N LEU A 589 -8.01 8.36 44.84
CA LEU A 589 -9.47 8.57 44.95
C LEU A 589 -10.28 7.32 44.57
N ALA A 590 -9.74 6.46 43.71
CA ALA A 590 -10.37 5.20 43.32
C ALA A 590 -10.10 4.05 44.30
N ALA A 591 -9.20 4.24 45.26
CA ALA A 591 -8.81 3.26 46.27
C ALA A 591 -9.55 3.45 47.61
N ASP A 592 -10.08 4.65 47.86
CA ASP A 592 -11.04 4.99 48.93
C ASP A 592 -12.48 4.62 48.51
#